data_AF-A0A497EEE5-F1
#
_entry.id   AF-A0A497EEE5-F1
#
_cell.length_a   1.000
_cell.length_b   1.000
_cell.length_c   1.000
_cell.angle_alpha   90.00
_cell.angle_beta   90.00
_cell.angle_gamma   90.00
#
_symmetry.space_group_name_H-M   'P 1'
#
loop_
_entity.id
_entity.type
_entity.pdbx_description
1 polymer ?
#
loop_
_entity_poly.entity_id
_entity_poly.type
_entity_poly.pdbx_seq_one_letter_code
_entity_poly.pdbx_strand_id
1 'polypeptide(L)'
;LGIEILDFRFKRTNYAEVDRPKVFERMISERKRMAEQFRSEGAGEAARIMGNKERELKSITSDAYRQSQEIRGRSDAEAADIYAKAYNKDPEFYRFLKTMEVYESTMDEDTVLLLGTKGDFLKYLEKAK
;
A
#
# COMPACT_ATOMS: atom_id res chain seq x y z
N LEU A 1 29.35 -78.06 -38.85
CA LEU A 1 29.62 -76.77 -39.51
C LEU A 1 28.74 -75.72 -38.86
N GLY A 2 29.33 -74.77 -38.13
CA GLY A 2 28.63 -73.68 -37.45
C GLY A 2 28.89 -72.36 -38.17
N ILE A 3 27.87 -71.51 -38.27
CA ILE A 3 27.99 -70.17 -38.81
C ILE A 3 28.41 -69.24 -37.65
N GLU A 4 29.48 -68.47 -37.85
CA GLU A 4 29.96 -67.47 -36.89
C GLU A 4 29.64 -66.07 -37.43
N ILE A 5 28.92 -65.28 -36.63
CA ILE A 5 28.49 -63.91 -37.00
C ILE A 5 29.57 -62.93 -36.54
N LEU A 6 30.19 -62.22 -37.48
CA LEU A 6 31.28 -61.27 -37.20
C LEU A 6 30.80 -59.88 -36.79
N ASP A 7 29.67 -59.39 -37.32
CA ASP A 7 29.12 -58.05 -37.02
C ASP A 7 27.67 -57.91 -37.53
N PHE A 8 26.83 -57.15 -36.82
CA PHE A 8 25.49 -56.76 -37.24
C PHE A 8 25.40 -55.23 -37.32
N ARG A 9 25.28 -54.71 -38.55
CA ARG A 9 25.06 -53.29 -38.79
C ARG A 9 23.70 -53.05 -39.41
N PHE A 10 22.99 -52.06 -38.88
CA PHE A 10 21.77 -51.56 -39.49
C PHE A 10 22.07 -50.99 -40.87
N LYS A 11 21.69 -51.74 -41.91
CA LYS A 11 21.62 -51.20 -43.26
C LYS A 11 20.48 -50.17 -43.24
N ARG A 12 20.82 -48.91 -43.56
CA ARG A 12 19.93 -47.74 -43.55
C ARG A 12 18.48 -48.14 -43.78
N THR A 13 17.63 -47.97 -42.77
CA THR A 13 16.20 -48.23 -42.87
C THR A 13 15.63 -47.20 -43.84
N ASN A 14 15.52 -47.56 -45.12
CA ASN A 14 14.82 -46.75 -46.10
C ASN A 14 13.32 -46.81 -45.75
N TYR A 15 12.89 -45.96 -44.81
CA TYR A 15 11.49 -45.61 -44.67
C TYR A 15 11.02 -45.10 -46.04
N ALA A 16 9.92 -45.69 -46.55
CA ALA A 16 9.28 -45.27 -47.79
C ALA A 16 9.15 -43.74 -47.77
N GLU A 17 9.71 -43.07 -48.78
CA GLU A 17 9.82 -41.60 -48.81
C GLU A 17 8.45 -40.90 -48.69
N VAL A 18 7.39 -41.63 -49.02
CA VAL A 18 5.98 -41.21 -49.00
C VAL A 18 5.48 -40.84 -47.58
N ASP A 19 6.01 -41.45 -46.52
CA ASP A 19 5.47 -41.26 -45.15
C ASP A 19 6.25 -40.25 -44.29
N ARG A 20 7.45 -39.84 -44.71
CA ARG A 20 8.28 -38.89 -43.93
C ARG A 20 7.57 -37.53 -43.70
N PRO A 21 6.90 -36.91 -44.69
CA PRO A 21 6.25 -35.60 -44.50
C PRO A 21 5.19 -35.63 -43.39
N LYS A 22 4.37 -36.68 -43.32
CA LYS A 22 3.32 -36.83 -42.30
C LYS A 22 3.88 -36.95 -40.89
N VAL A 23 5.00 -37.64 -40.71
CA VAL A 23 5.68 -37.75 -39.40
C VAL A 23 6.25 -36.39 -38.99
N PHE A 24 6.85 -35.63 -39.91
CA PHE A 24 7.32 -34.27 -39.64
C PHE A 24 6.18 -33.32 -39.27
N GLU A 25 5.06 -33.34 -40.00
CA GLU A 25 3.87 -32.53 -39.68
C GLU A 25 3.34 -32.85 -38.28
N ARG A 26 3.25 -34.13 -37.93
CA ARG A 26 2.85 -34.57 -36.58
C ARG A 26 3.81 -34.07 -35.51
N MET A 27 5.13 -34.18 -35.74
CA MET A 27 6.13 -33.66 -34.80
C MET A 27 6.01 -32.14 -34.59
N ILE A 28 5.77 -31.38 -35.67
CA ILE A 28 5.57 -29.93 -35.60
C ILE A 28 4.30 -29.60 -34.79
N SER A 29 3.20 -30.29 -35.06
CA SER A 29 1.94 -30.10 -34.33
C SER A 29 2.10 -30.40 -32.84
N GLU A 30 2.77 -31.51 -32.49
CA GLU A 30 3.07 -31.88 -31.10
C GLU A 30 3.94 -30.83 -30.41
N ARG A 31 4.99 -30.33 -31.08
CA ARG A 31 5.84 -29.26 -30.57
C ARG A 31 5.07 -27.95 -30.35
N LYS A 32 4.18 -27.58 -31.27
CA LYS A 32 3.32 -26.40 -31.13
C LYS A 32 2.36 -26.56 -29.94
N ARG A 33 1.75 -27.73 -29.78
CA ARG A 33 0.86 -28.03 -28.65
C ARG A 33 1.58 -27.94 -27.31
N MET A 34 2.75 -28.53 -27.20
CA MET A 34 3.57 -28.42 -25.98
C MET A 34 3.96 -26.97 -25.68
N ALA A 35 4.36 -26.20 -26.69
CA ALA A 35 4.69 -24.78 -26.51
C ALA A 35 3.48 -23.97 -26.03
N GLU A 36 2.29 -24.23 -26.58
CA GLU A 36 1.07 -23.55 -26.16
C GLU A 36 0.68 -23.91 -24.72
N GLN A 37 0.81 -25.18 -24.34
CA GLN A 37 0.57 -25.63 -22.97
C GLN A 37 1.49 -24.90 -21.99
N PHE A 38 2.81 -24.85 -22.26
CA PHE A 38 3.75 -24.15 -21.39
C PHE A 38 3.47 -22.64 -21.31
N ARG A 39 3.05 -22.00 -22.41
CA ARG A 39 2.64 -20.59 -22.37
C ARG A 39 1.41 -20.38 -21.52
N SER A 40 0.40 -21.24 -21.65
CA SER A 40 -0.84 -21.16 -20.86
C SER A 40 -0.57 -21.39 -19.38
N GLU A 41 0.26 -22.37 -19.04
CA GLU A 41 0.67 -22.63 -17.65
C GLU A 41 1.46 -21.43 -17.07
N GLY A 42 2.41 -20.89 -17.83
CA GLY A 42 3.18 -19.71 -17.44
C GLY A 42 2.31 -18.47 -17.24
N ALA A 43 1.33 -18.24 -18.12
CA ALA A 43 0.38 -17.14 -18.00
C ALA A 43 -0.52 -17.31 -16.76
N GLY A 44 -1.00 -18.52 -16.49
CA GLY A 44 -1.80 -18.83 -15.32
C GLY A 44 -1.03 -18.61 -14.02
N GLU A 45 0.22 -19.08 -13.96
CA GLU A 45 1.09 -18.90 -12.80
C GLU A 45 1.45 -17.43 -12.57
N ALA A 46 1.76 -16.69 -13.64
CA ALA A 46 2.00 -15.25 -13.56
C ALA A 46 0.77 -14.49 -13.03
N ALA A 47 -0.43 -14.82 -13.52
CA ALA A 47 -1.68 -14.22 -13.04
C ALA A 47 -1.92 -14.54 -11.56
N ARG A 48 -1.63 -15.78 -11.13
CA ARG A 48 -1.73 -16.21 -9.72
C ARG A 48 -0.78 -15.43 -8.82
N ILE A 49 0.48 -15.30 -9.21
CA ILE A 49 1.50 -14.53 -8.48
C ILE A 49 1.08 -13.07 -8.37
N MET A 50 0.65 -12.46 -9.48
CA MET A 50 0.21 -11.07 -9.51
C MET A 50 -1.01 -10.83 -8.60
N GLY A 51 -2.01 -11.71 -8.66
CA GLY A 51 -3.20 -11.60 -7.81
C GLY A 51 -2.88 -11.76 -6.32
N ASN A 52 -1.95 -12.65 -5.97
CA ASN A 52 -1.49 -12.81 -4.59
C ASN A 52 -0.71 -11.57 -4.11
N LYS A 53 0.20 -11.05 -4.93
CA LYS A 53 0.95 -9.82 -4.65
C LYS A 53 0.01 -8.64 -4.38
N GLU A 54 -1.01 -8.45 -5.23
CA GLU A 54 -1.95 -7.35 -5.08
C GLU A 54 -2.80 -7.49 -3.81
N ARG A 55 -3.27 -8.71 -3.50
CA ARG A 55 -3.99 -9.00 -2.26
C ARG A 55 -3.14 -8.69 -1.03
N GLU A 56 -1.90 -9.15 -1.03
CA GLU A 56 -0.97 -8.96 0.10
C GLU A 56 -0.64 -7.48 0.30
N LEU A 57 -0.34 -6.75 -0.78
CA LEU A 57 -0.12 -5.31 -0.73
C LEU A 57 -1.34 -4.58 -0.15
N LYS A 58 -2.54 -4.94 -0.58
CA LYS A 58 -3.77 -4.33 -0.07
C LYS A 58 -4.00 -4.64 1.41
N SER A 59 -3.69 -5.86 1.86
CA SER A 59 -3.76 -6.22 3.29
C SER A 59 -2.79 -5.39 4.12
N ILE A 60 -1.51 -5.37 3.73
CA ILE A 60 -0.45 -4.65 4.45
C ILE A 60 -0.78 -3.16 4.56
N THR A 61 -1.18 -2.54 3.45
CA THR A 61 -1.51 -1.11 3.44
C THR A 61 -2.77 -0.79 4.27
N SER A 62 -3.79 -1.66 4.22
CA SER A 62 -5.01 -1.49 5.03
C SER A 62 -4.73 -1.65 6.53
N ASP A 63 -3.93 -2.65 6.91
CA ASP A 63 -3.56 -2.89 8.30
C ASP A 63 -2.67 -1.77 8.85
N ALA A 64 -1.69 -1.29 8.07
CA ALA A 64 -0.86 -0.16 8.43
C ALA A 64 -1.69 1.13 8.60
N TYR A 65 -2.65 1.37 7.70
CA TYR A 65 -3.56 2.50 7.82
C TYR A 65 -4.43 2.41 9.07
N ARG A 66 -5.02 1.24 9.34
CA ARG A 66 -5.80 1.00 10.57
C ARG A 66 -4.98 1.30 11.82
N GLN A 67 -3.78 0.73 11.93
CA GLN A 67 -2.90 0.96 13.07
C GLN A 67 -2.53 2.45 13.24
N SER A 68 -2.26 3.14 12.12
CA SER A 68 -1.98 4.58 12.16
C SER A 68 -3.15 5.38 12.70
N GLN A 69 -4.38 5.08 12.27
CA GLN A 69 -5.59 5.74 12.77
C GLN A 69 -5.85 5.43 14.24
N GLU A 70 -5.65 4.18 14.68
CA GLU A 70 -5.79 3.79 16.09
C GLU A 70 -4.77 4.49 16.99
N ILE A 71 -3.52 4.64 16.55
CA ILE A 71 -2.49 5.38 17.29
C ILE A 71 -2.88 6.85 17.38
N ARG A 72 -3.22 7.48 16.25
CA ARG A 72 -3.64 8.89 16.23
C ARG A 72 -4.86 9.13 17.12
N GLY A 73 -5.90 8.31 16.99
CA GLY A 73 -7.11 8.44 17.80
C GLY A 73 -6.85 8.30 19.30
N ARG A 74 -5.96 7.39 19.71
CA ARG A 74 -5.54 7.27 21.12
C ARG A 74 -4.74 8.49 21.58
N SER A 75 -3.79 8.97 20.78
CA SER A 75 -3.00 10.16 21.10
C SER A 75 -3.86 11.42 21.20
N ASP A 76 -4.82 11.60 20.28
CA ASP A 76 -5.74 12.73 20.31
C ASP A 76 -6.67 12.67 21.53
N ALA A 77 -7.14 11.48 21.89
CA ALA A 77 -7.95 11.28 23.10
C ALA A 77 -7.15 11.58 24.38
N GLU A 78 -5.90 11.10 24.46
CA GLU A 78 -5.01 11.36 25.60
C GLU A 78 -4.65 12.84 25.70
N ALA A 79 -4.33 13.49 24.57
CA ALA A 79 -4.10 14.93 24.52
C ALA A 79 -5.34 15.69 25.01
N ALA A 80 -6.52 15.37 24.48
CA ALA A 80 -7.78 16.00 24.88
C ALA A 80 -8.07 15.81 26.37
N ASP A 81 -7.80 14.64 26.94
CA ASP A 81 -7.97 14.35 28.37
C ASP A 81 -6.98 15.15 29.24
N ILE A 82 -5.69 15.19 28.86
CA ILE A 82 -4.67 16.01 29.53
C ILE A 82 -5.08 17.48 29.50
N TYR A 83 -5.49 17.96 28.33
CA TYR A 83 -6.00 19.31 28.14
C TYR A 83 -7.19 19.55 29.06
N ALA A 84 -8.24 18.72 29.01
CA ALA A 84 -9.44 18.86 29.84
C ALA A 84 -9.11 18.86 31.34
N LYS A 85 -8.19 18.00 31.79
CA LYS A 85 -7.70 17.97 33.18
C LYS A 85 -6.96 19.26 33.55
N ALA A 86 -6.12 19.78 32.66
CA ALA A 86 -5.43 21.05 32.86
C ALA A 86 -6.42 22.23 32.90
N TYR A 87 -7.39 22.27 31.99
CA TYR A 87 -8.47 23.27 31.96
C TYR A 87 -9.30 23.25 33.24
N ASN A 88 -9.67 22.06 33.74
CA ASN A 88 -10.52 21.92 34.91
C ASN A 88 -9.81 22.22 36.24
N LYS A 89 -8.47 22.31 36.28
CA LYS A 89 -7.74 22.67 37.50
C LYS A 89 -8.01 24.11 37.93
N ASP A 90 -7.99 25.04 36.99
CA ASP A 90 -8.41 26.43 37.21
C ASP A 90 -8.88 27.06 35.88
N PRO A 91 -10.19 26.99 35.59
CA PRO A 91 -10.76 27.52 34.37
C PRO A 91 -10.60 29.04 34.21
N GLU A 92 -10.58 29.79 35.32
CA GLU A 92 -10.47 31.25 35.30
C GLU A 92 -9.02 31.69 35.05
N PHE A 93 -8.05 31.01 35.66
CA PHE A 93 -6.62 31.25 35.40
C PHE A 93 -6.22 30.91 33.96
N TYR A 94 -6.72 29.80 33.41
CA TYR A 94 -6.49 29.47 32.01
C TYR A 94 -7.13 30.51 31.08
N ARG A 95 -8.39 30.91 31.33
CA ARG A 95 -9.08 31.91 30.50
C ARG A 95 -8.27 33.20 30.47
N PHE A 96 -7.74 33.64 31.62
CA PHE A 96 -6.83 34.77 31.69
C PHE A 96 -5.56 34.56 30.85
N LEU A 97 -4.83 33.44 31.04
CA LEU A 97 -3.59 33.14 30.31
C LEU A 97 -3.81 33.09 28.80
N LYS A 98 -4.88 32.44 28.34
CA LYS A 98 -5.20 32.31 26.92
C LYS A 98 -5.61 33.64 26.30
N THR A 99 -6.35 34.46 27.05
CA THR A 99 -6.63 35.84 26.62
C THR A 99 -5.35 36.66 26.49
N MET A 100 -4.37 36.51 27.39
CA MET A 100 -3.07 37.19 27.27
C MET A 100 -2.25 36.70 26.06
N GLU A 101 -2.19 35.39 25.82
CA GLU A 101 -1.49 34.81 24.67
C GLU A 101 -2.13 35.27 23.34
N VAL A 102 -3.46 35.35 23.29
CA VAL A 102 -4.18 35.89 22.12
C VAL A 102 -3.95 37.39 21.95
N TYR A 103 -3.85 38.16 23.04
CA TYR A 103 -3.47 39.57 22.93
C TYR A 103 -2.09 39.70 22.29
N GLU A 104 -1.12 38.92 22.74
CA GLU A 104 0.24 38.91 22.19
C GLU A 104 0.26 38.49 20.71
N SER A 105 -0.47 37.44 20.33
CA SER A 105 -0.49 36.95 18.95
C SER A 105 -1.28 37.82 17.97
N THR A 106 -2.18 38.67 18.47
CA THR A 106 -3.08 39.48 17.64
C THR A 106 -2.67 40.95 17.61
N MET A 107 -1.74 41.38 18.48
CA MET A 107 -1.20 42.74 18.51
C MET A 107 0.14 42.80 17.79
N ASP A 108 0.12 42.81 16.45
CA ASP A 108 1.26 43.21 15.61
C ASP A 108 1.23 44.71 15.28
N GLU A 109 2.38 45.30 14.92
CA GLU A 109 2.54 46.75 14.65
C GLU A 109 1.56 47.33 13.61
N ASP A 110 1.04 46.49 12.71
CA ASP A 110 0.10 46.87 11.63
C ASP A 110 -1.39 46.64 11.97
N THR A 111 -1.71 46.10 13.15
CA THR A 111 -3.09 45.70 13.47
C THR A 111 -3.93 46.87 14.00
N VAL A 112 -4.89 47.35 13.20
CA VAL A 112 -5.87 48.36 13.63
C VAL A 112 -7.02 47.70 14.38
N LEU A 113 -6.97 47.79 15.71
CA LEU A 113 -7.97 47.22 16.61
C LEU A 113 -9.20 48.14 16.73
N LEU A 114 -10.33 47.80 16.10
CA LEU A 114 -11.62 48.47 16.33
C LEU A 114 -12.26 47.95 17.63
N LEU A 115 -11.92 48.58 18.75
CA LEU A 115 -12.37 48.19 20.09
C LEU A 115 -13.74 48.76 20.43
N GLY A 116 -14.77 47.90 20.42
CA GLY A 116 -16.04 48.19 21.08
C GLY A 116 -15.92 47.93 22.59
N THR A 117 -16.26 48.92 23.42
CA THR A 117 -16.19 48.93 24.90
C THR A 117 -17.14 47.96 25.62
N LYS A 118 -17.61 46.89 24.96
CA LYS A 118 -18.54 45.89 25.52
C LYS A 118 -18.16 44.44 25.20
N GLY A 119 -16.94 44.19 24.72
CA GLY A 119 -16.50 42.84 24.37
C GLY A 119 -15.89 42.11 25.56
N ASP A 120 -16.28 40.84 25.77
CA ASP A 120 -15.63 39.93 26.75
C ASP A 120 -14.12 39.81 26.54
N PHE A 121 -13.66 40.12 25.34
CA PHE A 121 -12.25 40.18 24.99
C PHE A 121 -11.46 41.16 25.85
N LEU A 122 -11.97 42.34 26.24
CA LEU A 122 -11.24 43.36 27.02
C LEU A 122 -11.46 43.27 28.54
N LYS A 123 -12.24 42.28 29.00
CA LYS A 123 -12.67 42.15 30.40
C LYS A 123 -11.54 42.22 31.44
N TYR A 124 -10.34 41.74 31.08
CA TYR A 124 -9.17 41.74 31.96
C TYR A 124 -8.35 43.05 31.89
N LEU A 125 -8.48 43.85 30.83
CA LEU A 125 -7.86 45.18 30.70
C LEU A 125 -8.68 46.28 31.38
N GLU A 126 -10.01 46.19 31.38
CA GLU A 126 -10.90 47.20 31.99
C GLU A 126 -10.88 47.19 33.53
N LYS A 127 -10.51 46.07 34.15
CA LYS A 127 -10.51 45.91 35.62
C LYS A 127 -9.22 46.38 36.30
N ALA A 128 -8.17 46.73 35.57
CA ALA A 128 -6.95 47.29 36.12
C ALA A 128 -7.14 48.80 36.34
N LYS A 129 -7.63 49.19 37.52
CA LYS A 129 -7.74 50.58 37.95
C LYS A 129 -7.08 50.78 39.30
#